data_AF-A0A6A0QW18-F1
#
_entry.id   AF-A0A6A0QW18-F1
#
_cell.length_a   1.000
_cell.length_b   1.000
_cell.length_c   1.000
_cell.angle_alpha   90.00
_cell.angle_beta   90.00
_cell.angle_gamma   90.00
#
_symmetry.space_group_name_H-M   'P 1'
#
loop_
_entity.id
_entity.type
_entity.pdbx_description
1 polymer ?
#
loop_
_entity_poly.entity_id
_entity_poly.type
_entity_poly.pdbx_seq_one_letter_code
_entity_poly.pdbx_strand_id
1 'polypeptide(L)'
;MEFSGQVWFEFGCPDAWLFYRFVRKLAESGVRVNLDWMPIPTPETELAASVYSGLRTADDKGRFFHALFGLTFLEDMEAGSRGTVTRAVAEAALDDVTVESDADTVASLTGRANELGVRWSPSLYRHGPVTAITLTPAALIDDPSATAEAILGVADNDGIWELSKP
;
A
#
# COMPACT_ATOMS: atom_id res chain seq x y z
N MET A 1 -14.60 -1.26 15.35
CA MET A 1 -13.96 -2.00 14.25
C MET A 1 -12.50 -1.58 14.16
N GLU A 2 -11.60 -2.53 13.92
CA GLU A 2 -10.19 -2.25 13.62
C GLU A 2 -9.86 -2.85 12.24
N PHE A 3 -9.34 -2.03 11.33
CA PHE A 3 -8.90 -2.44 10.00
C PHE A 3 -7.38 -2.54 10.01
N SER A 4 -6.84 -3.75 10.00
CA SER A 4 -5.42 -4.01 10.22
C SER A 4 -4.85 -5.05 9.27
N GLY A 5 -3.54 -5.05 9.10
CA GLY A 5 -2.83 -6.00 8.24
C GLY A 5 -1.63 -5.38 7.53
N GLN A 6 -0.98 -6.17 6.70
CA GLN A 6 0.10 -5.74 5.85
C GLN A 6 -0.40 -5.57 4.42
N VAL A 7 -0.27 -4.35 3.88
CA VAL A 7 -0.68 -4.01 2.52
C VAL A 7 0.54 -4.04 1.63
N TRP A 8 0.55 -4.93 0.64
CA TRP A 8 1.55 -4.96 -0.41
C TRP A 8 1.07 -4.15 -1.60
N PHE A 9 1.88 -3.22 -2.10
CA PHE A 9 1.46 -2.29 -3.14
C PHE A 9 2.60 -1.91 -4.09
N GLU A 10 2.26 -1.51 -5.30
CA GLU A 10 3.18 -0.93 -6.30
C GLU A 10 2.84 0.55 -6.51
N PHE A 11 3.85 1.43 -6.57
CA PHE A 11 3.65 2.88 -6.70
C PHE A 11 2.99 3.30 -8.03
N GLY A 12 3.18 2.52 -9.10
CA GLY A 12 2.54 2.77 -10.40
C GLY A 12 1.12 2.21 -10.54
N CYS A 13 0.59 1.54 -9.50
CA CYS A 13 -0.68 0.83 -9.59
C CYS A 13 -1.89 1.73 -9.25
N PRO A 14 -2.84 1.95 -10.19
CA PRO A 14 -4.03 2.76 -9.93
C PRO A 14 -4.93 2.19 -8.82
N ASP A 15 -5.01 0.87 -8.71
CA ASP A 15 -5.82 0.22 -7.67
C ASP A 15 -5.22 0.46 -6.27
N ALA A 16 -3.88 0.56 -6.16
CA ALA A 16 -3.22 0.90 -4.91
C ALA A 16 -3.54 2.34 -4.49
N TRP A 17 -3.60 3.26 -5.46
CA TRP A 17 -4.03 4.63 -5.20
C TRP A 17 -5.48 4.70 -4.72
N LEU A 18 -6.37 3.98 -5.39
CA LEU A 18 -7.77 3.89 -5.01
C LEU A 18 -7.93 3.30 -3.60
N PHE A 19 -7.21 2.22 -3.30
CA PHE A 19 -7.24 1.59 -1.98
C PHE A 19 -6.72 2.51 -0.88
N TYR A 20 -5.63 3.25 -1.11
CA TYR A 20 -5.17 4.25 -0.16
C TYR A 20 -6.21 5.34 0.12
N ARG A 21 -6.87 5.86 -0.91
CA ARG A 21 -7.94 6.86 -0.74
C ARG A 21 -9.12 6.29 0.05
N PHE A 22 -9.45 5.03 -0.18
CA PHE A 22 -10.47 4.31 0.61
C PHE A 22 -10.05 4.21 2.07
N VAL A 23 -8.81 3.78 2.35
CA VAL A 23 -8.28 3.67 3.72
C VAL A 23 -8.31 5.01 4.46
N ARG A 24 -8.00 6.11 3.78
CA ARG A 24 -8.12 7.45 4.35
C ARG A 24 -9.57 7.78 4.71
N LYS A 25 -10.51 7.56 3.79
CA LYS A 25 -11.94 7.78 4.05
C LYS A 25 -12.44 6.92 5.22
N LEU A 26 -11.95 5.68 5.32
CA LEU A 26 -12.25 4.76 6.42
C LEU A 26 -11.72 5.30 7.76
N ALA A 27 -10.50 5.82 7.81
CA ALA A 27 -9.98 6.46 9.01
C ALA A 27 -10.79 7.70 9.40
N GLU A 28 -11.17 8.52 8.40
CA GLU A 28 -12.01 9.72 8.58
C GLU A 28 -13.42 9.40 9.08
N SER A 29 -13.94 8.18 8.84
CA SER A 29 -15.22 7.72 9.41
C SER A 29 -15.13 7.27 10.88
N GLY A 30 -13.94 7.33 11.49
CA GLY A 30 -13.71 6.96 12.88
C GLY A 30 -13.33 5.49 13.09
N VAL A 31 -13.14 4.72 12.02
CA VAL A 31 -12.59 3.36 12.11
C VAL A 31 -11.10 3.42 12.42
N ARG A 32 -10.64 2.62 13.37
CA ARG A 32 -9.22 2.50 13.69
C ARG A 32 -8.52 1.73 12.57
N VAL A 33 -7.60 2.39 11.87
CA VAL A 33 -6.77 1.78 10.81
C VAL A 33 -5.36 1.54 11.36
N ASN A 34 -4.86 0.31 11.18
CA ASN A 34 -3.53 -0.12 11.62
C ASN A 34 -2.88 -0.99 10.55
N LEU A 35 -2.41 -0.34 9.47
CA LEU A 35 -1.85 -1.01 8.30
C LEU A 35 -0.34 -0.80 8.21
N ASP A 36 0.37 -1.89 7.94
CA ASP A 36 1.79 -1.87 7.56
C ASP A 36 1.89 -1.90 6.03
N TRP A 37 2.39 -0.84 5.43
CA TRP A 37 2.45 -0.70 3.97
C TRP A 37 3.83 -1.13 3.47
N MET A 38 3.86 -2.09 2.56
CA MET A 38 5.05 -2.72 2.01
C MET A 38 5.10 -2.53 0.49
N PRO A 39 6.11 -1.84 -0.06
CA PRO A 39 6.22 -1.68 -1.50
C PRO A 39 6.63 -3.01 -2.15
N ILE A 40 6.07 -3.28 -3.32
CA ILE A 40 6.47 -4.31 -4.26
C ILE A 40 7.36 -3.60 -5.29
N PRO A 41 8.68 -3.80 -5.27
CA PRO A 41 9.56 -3.20 -6.26
C PRO A 41 9.29 -3.80 -7.65
N THR A 42 9.20 -2.93 -8.65
CA THR A 42 9.30 -3.28 -10.08
C THR A 42 10.54 -2.64 -10.66
N PRO A 43 11.05 -3.08 -11.83
CA PRO A 43 12.20 -2.44 -12.48
C PRO A 43 12.04 -0.92 -12.63
N GLU A 44 10.81 -0.45 -12.82
CA GLU A 44 10.47 0.95 -12.94
C GLU A 44 10.45 1.65 -11.58
N THR A 45 10.04 0.98 -10.50
CA THR A 45 9.78 1.62 -9.19
C THR A 45 10.80 1.32 -8.09
N GLU A 46 11.94 0.68 -8.41
CA GLU A 46 12.97 0.29 -7.44
C GLU A 46 13.46 1.47 -6.57
N LEU A 47 13.66 2.65 -7.17
CA LEU A 47 14.11 3.84 -6.46
C LEU A 47 13.07 4.30 -5.44
N ALA A 48 11.79 4.36 -5.83
CA ALA A 48 10.71 4.73 -4.93
C ALA A 48 10.54 3.73 -3.79
N ALA A 49 10.61 2.42 -4.10
CA ALA A 49 10.55 1.36 -3.10
C ALA A 49 11.71 1.42 -2.11
N SER A 50 12.93 1.72 -2.57
CA SER A 50 14.12 1.88 -1.74
C SER A 50 13.97 3.06 -0.79
N VAL A 51 13.65 4.25 -1.31
CA VAL A 51 13.47 5.47 -0.52
C VAL A 51 12.38 5.26 0.53
N TYR A 52 11.21 4.75 0.13
CA TYR A 52 10.10 4.48 1.03
C TYR A 52 10.48 3.54 2.18
N SER A 53 11.25 2.49 1.87
CA SER A 53 11.63 1.46 2.85
C SER A 53 12.70 1.96 3.82
N GLY A 54 13.52 2.93 3.40
CA GLY A 54 14.47 3.62 4.26
C GLY A 54 13.84 4.61 5.25
N LEU A 55 12.57 4.98 5.07
CA LEU A 55 11.88 5.90 5.97
C LEU A 55 11.58 5.23 7.32
N ARG A 56 11.90 5.95 8.40
CA ARG A 56 11.93 5.39 9.76
C ARG A 56 10.58 5.36 10.44
N THR A 57 9.72 6.34 10.17
CA THR A 57 8.45 6.49 10.86
C THR A 57 7.27 6.23 9.93
N ALA A 58 6.15 5.79 10.50
CA ALA A 58 4.91 5.63 9.75
C ALA A 58 4.40 6.97 9.19
N ASP A 59 4.67 8.08 9.87
CA ASP A 59 4.31 9.42 9.40
C ASP A 59 5.11 9.83 8.17
N ASP A 60 6.45 9.66 8.18
CA ASP A 60 7.30 9.94 7.02
C ASP A 60 6.89 9.09 5.82
N LYS A 61 6.65 7.80 6.06
CA LYS A 61 6.12 6.88 5.04
C LYS A 61 4.79 7.38 4.50
N GLY A 62 3.86 7.78 5.37
CA GLY A 62 2.56 8.30 4.97
C GLY A 62 2.66 9.59 4.13
N ARG A 63 3.50 10.55 4.53
CA ARG A 63 3.74 11.80 3.81
C ARG A 63 4.36 11.56 2.44
N PHE A 64 5.44 10.77 2.37
CA PHE A 64 6.08 10.42 1.10
C PHE A 64 5.15 9.66 0.18
N PHE A 65 4.45 8.64 0.72
CA PHE A 65 3.48 7.86 -0.03
C PHE A 65 2.38 8.76 -0.59
N HIS A 66 1.83 9.66 0.23
CA HIS A 66 0.79 10.58 -0.22
C HIS A 66 1.27 11.50 -1.35
N ALA A 67 2.46 12.09 -1.20
CA ALA A 67 3.04 12.98 -2.19
C ALA A 67 3.32 12.24 -3.50
N LEU A 68 4.00 11.09 -3.44
CA LEU A 68 4.37 10.32 -4.63
C LEU A 68 3.15 9.86 -5.43
N PHE A 69 2.12 9.33 -4.75
CA PHE A 69 0.86 8.97 -5.41
C PHE A 69 0.14 10.19 -6.01
N GLY A 70 0.18 11.35 -5.33
CA GLY A 70 -0.36 12.60 -5.85
C GLY A 70 0.31 13.00 -7.16
N LEU A 71 1.63 13.03 -7.18
CA LEU A 71 2.42 13.33 -8.38
C LEU A 71 2.13 12.33 -9.52
N THR A 72 2.04 11.04 -9.21
CA THR A 72 1.81 10.03 -10.23
C THR A 72 0.42 10.07 -10.83
N PHE A 73 -0.63 10.14 -10.01
CA PHE A 73 -1.99 9.96 -10.51
C PHE A 73 -2.77 11.26 -10.73
N LEU A 74 -2.30 12.39 -10.18
CA LEU A 74 -2.93 13.70 -10.38
C LEU A 74 -2.11 14.59 -11.32
N GLU A 75 -0.79 14.40 -11.36
CA GLU A 75 0.11 15.19 -12.22
C GLU A 75 0.75 14.36 -13.36
N ASP A 76 0.33 13.10 -13.53
CA ASP A 76 0.78 12.20 -14.61
C ASP A 76 2.31 12.01 -14.64
N MET A 77 2.94 11.97 -13.46
CA MET A 77 4.38 11.79 -13.33
C MET A 77 4.76 10.31 -13.17
N GLU A 78 5.86 9.89 -13.79
CA GLU A 78 6.37 8.52 -13.65
C GLU A 78 6.86 8.26 -12.21
N ALA A 79 6.20 7.34 -11.49
CA ALA A 79 6.44 7.07 -10.06
C ALA A 79 7.88 6.67 -9.74
N GLY A 80 8.54 6.01 -10.69
CA GLY A 80 9.90 5.50 -10.58
C GLY A 80 11.01 6.52 -10.84
N SER A 81 10.67 7.61 -11.53
CA SER A 81 11.69 8.54 -12.00
C SER A 81 12.35 9.26 -10.82
N ARG A 82 13.68 9.44 -10.90
CA ARG A 82 14.43 10.19 -9.88
C ARG A 82 13.86 11.59 -9.64
N GLY A 83 13.37 12.26 -10.69
CA GLY A 83 12.74 13.56 -10.57
C GLY A 83 11.47 13.52 -9.72
N THR A 84 10.57 12.58 -9.99
CA THR A 84 9.33 12.39 -9.23
C THR A 84 9.61 12.02 -7.78
N VAL A 85 10.52 11.08 -7.52
CA VAL A 85 10.88 10.65 -6.16
C VAL A 85 11.50 11.80 -5.36
N THR A 86 12.40 12.57 -5.97
CA THR A 86 13.01 13.75 -5.31
C THR A 86 11.97 14.80 -4.97
N ARG A 87 11.03 15.06 -5.89
CA ARG A 87 9.92 15.99 -5.64
C ARG A 87 9.00 15.48 -4.52
N ALA A 88 8.70 14.19 -4.49
CA ALA A 88 7.91 13.59 -3.41
C ALA A 88 8.59 13.71 -2.04
N VAL A 89 9.90 13.51 -1.95
CA VAL A 89 10.70 13.75 -0.73
C VAL A 89 10.58 15.20 -0.26
N ALA A 90 10.70 16.16 -1.19
CA ALA A 90 10.57 17.58 -0.88
C ALA A 90 9.14 17.97 -0.44
N GLU A 91 8.11 17.51 -1.14
CA GLU A 91 6.70 17.76 -0.79
C GLU A 91 6.30 17.09 0.54
N ALA A 92 6.95 15.99 0.88
CA ALA A 92 6.79 15.31 2.16
C ALA A 92 7.58 15.99 3.30
N ALA A 93 8.39 17.02 3.03
CA ALA A 93 9.29 17.68 3.99
C ALA A 93 10.23 16.67 4.69
N LEU A 94 10.96 15.90 3.89
CA LEU A 94 11.90 14.86 4.31
C LEU A 94 13.35 15.26 3.94
N ASP A 95 13.80 16.40 4.48
CA ASP A 95 15.03 17.08 4.05
C ASP A 95 16.32 16.25 4.26
N ASP A 96 16.31 15.29 5.20
CA ASP A 96 17.47 14.44 5.52
C ASP A 96 17.49 13.10 4.74
N VAL A 97 16.54 12.89 3.82
CA VAL A 97 16.43 11.63 3.07
C VAL A 97 17.23 11.67 1.78
N THR A 98 18.19 10.75 1.67
CA THR A 98 18.93 10.53 0.42
C THR A 98 18.09 9.76 -0.59
N VAL A 99 17.98 10.27 -1.81
CA VAL A 99 17.28 9.60 -2.92
C VAL A 99 18.24 8.67 -3.65
N GLU A 100 18.40 7.46 -3.15
CA GLU A 100 19.25 6.42 -3.74
C GLU A 100 18.54 5.07 -3.77
N SER A 101 18.91 4.24 -4.75
CA SER A 101 18.44 2.86 -4.81
C SER A 101 19.32 2.00 -3.90
N ASP A 102 18.69 1.09 -3.18
CA ASP A 102 19.35 0.12 -2.32
C ASP A 102 18.99 -1.30 -2.79
N ALA A 103 19.95 -1.95 -3.45
CA ALA A 103 19.77 -3.26 -4.05
C ALA A 103 19.46 -4.35 -3.00
N ASP A 104 20.00 -4.24 -1.79
CA ASP A 104 19.77 -5.22 -0.72
C ASP A 104 18.33 -5.08 -0.19
N THR A 105 17.87 -3.84 -0.04
CA THR A 105 16.47 -3.55 0.31
C THR A 105 15.51 -4.05 -0.76
N VAL A 106 15.78 -3.79 -2.05
CA VAL A 106 14.96 -4.26 -3.17
C VAL A 106 14.90 -5.79 -3.23
N ALA A 107 16.05 -6.46 -3.08
CA ALA A 107 16.12 -7.91 -3.06
C ALA A 107 15.36 -8.51 -1.86
N SER A 108 15.47 -7.89 -0.69
CA SER A 108 14.76 -8.31 0.53
C SER A 108 13.23 -8.21 0.37
N LEU A 109 12.74 -7.07 -0.14
CA LEU A 109 11.31 -6.86 -0.40
C LEU A 109 10.77 -7.88 -1.42
N THR A 110 11.52 -8.08 -2.51
CA THR A 110 11.15 -9.03 -3.57
C THR A 110 11.10 -10.46 -3.04
N GLY A 111 12.09 -10.86 -2.22
CA GLY A 111 12.11 -12.17 -1.56
C GLY A 111 10.88 -12.37 -0.67
N ARG A 112 10.60 -11.40 0.21
CA ARG A 112 9.44 -11.45 1.12
C ARG A 112 8.10 -11.49 0.39
N ALA A 113 7.93 -10.68 -0.66
CA ALA A 113 6.72 -10.71 -1.49
C ALA A 113 6.51 -12.08 -2.12
N ASN A 114 7.58 -12.71 -2.62
CA ASN A 114 7.53 -14.04 -3.22
C ASN A 114 7.23 -15.15 -2.21
N GLU A 115 7.84 -15.12 -1.03
CA GLU A 115 7.58 -16.08 0.05
C GLU A 115 6.13 -16.06 0.51
N LEU A 116 5.53 -14.87 0.60
CA LEU A 116 4.12 -14.70 0.96
C LEU A 116 3.16 -15.00 -0.21
N GLY A 117 3.66 -15.20 -1.42
CA GLY A 117 2.82 -15.44 -2.60
C GLY A 117 2.09 -14.18 -3.08
N VAL A 118 2.64 -12.99 -2.83
CA VAL A 118 2.12 -11.73 -3.36
C VAL A 118 2.30 -11.73 -4.89
N ARG A 119 1.19 -11.53 -5.61
CA ARG A 119 1.15 -11.50 -7.08
C ARG A 119 0.43 -10.28 -7.65
N TRP A 120 -0.28 -9.54 -6.81
CA TRP A 120 -1.13 -8.41 -7.22
C TRP A 120 -0.89 -7.20 -6.32
N SER A 121 -1.16 -6.02 -6.87
CA SER A 121 -1.16 -4.75 -6.14
C SER A 121 -2.55 -4.10 -6.28
N PRO A 122 -3.13 -3.59 -5.18
CA PRO A 122 -2.75 -3.83 -3.80
C PRO A 122 -3.20 -5.23 -3.34
N SER A 123 -2.49 -5.80 -2.38
CA SER A 123 -2.90 -7.02 -1.68
C SER A 123 -2.83 -6.85 -0.17
N LEU A 124 -3.71 -7.52 0.57
CA LEU A 124 -3.76 -7.51 2.02
C LEU A 124 -3.33 -8.88 2.58
N TYR A 125 -2.44 -8.85 3.55
CA TYR A 125 -2.01 -10.01 4.34
C TYR A 125 -2.32 -9.78 5.81
N ARG A 126 -3.05 -10.70 6.45
CA ARG A 126 -3.27 -10.72 7.91
C ARG A 126 -2.87 -12.07 8.47
N HIS A 127 -3.65 -13.08 8.11
CA HIS A 127 -3.50 -14.48 8.49
C HIS A 127 -3.84 -15.33 7.26
N GLY A 128 -3.11 -16.41 7.01
CA GLY A 128 -3.37 -17.27 5.85
C GLY A 128 -2.91 -16.67 4.51
N PRO A 129 -3.59 -16.96 3.40
CA PRO A 129 -3.22 -16.52 2.06
C PRO A 129 -3.30 -15.00 1.86
N VAL A 130 -2.44 -14.46 1.00
CA VAL A 130 -2.51 -13.07 0.56
C VAL A 130 -3.77 -12.85 -0.28
N THR A 131 -4.55 -11.82 0.06
CA THR A 131 -5.79 -11.48 -0.64
C THR A 131 -5.56 -10.29 -1.57
N ALA A 132 -5.78 -10.46 -2.88
CA ALA A 132 -5.78 -9.34 -3.82
C ALA A 132 -6.98 -8.42 -3.57
N ILE A 133 -6.76 -7.11 -3.59
CA ILE A 133 -7.82 -6.12 -3.36
C ILE A 133 -8.10 -5.38 -4.65
N THR A 134 -9.34 -5.47 -5.13
CA THR A 134 -9.84 -4.68 -6.25
C THR A 134 -11.04 -3.89 -5.77
N LEU A 135 -10.93 -2.56 -5.80
CA LEU A 135 -12.03 -1.66 -5.47
C LEU A 135 -12.54 -0.99 -6.74
N THR A 136 -13.82 -0.60 -6.72
CA THR A 136 -14.36 0.36 -7.70
C THR A 136 -14.42 1.75 -7.07
N PRO A 137 -14.48 2.83 -7.86
CA PRO A 137 -14.64 4.19 -7.31
C PRO A 137 -15.86 4.37 -6.39
N ALA A 138 -16.88 3.50 -6.48
CA ALA A 138 -18.05 3.51 -5.59
C ALA A 138 -17.68 3.29 -4.11
N ALA A 139 -16.59 2.54 -3.84
CA ALA A 139 -16.06 2.36 -2.49
C ALA A 139 -15.65 3.68 -1.82
N LEU A 140 -15.39 4.74 -2.60
CA LEU A 140 -15.09 6.09 -2.09
C LEU A 140 -16.34 6.93 -1.82
N ILE A 141 -17.54 6.50 -2.23
CA ILE A 141 -18.79 7.27 -2.09
C ILE A 141 -19.66 6.67 -0.98
N ASP A 142 -19.75 5.35 -0.94
CA ASP A 142 -20.61 4.60 -0.01
C ASP A 142 -20.03 4.49 1.42
N ASP A 143 -20.66 3.64 2.25
CA ASP A 143 -20.26 3.32 3.62
C ASP A 143 -18.87 2.61 3.62
N PRO A 144 -17.79 3.32 4.00
CA PRO A 144 -16.47 2.74 3.99
C PRO A 144 -16.34 1.63 5.03
N SER A 145 -17.12 1.69 6.11
CA SER A 145 -17.09 0.71 7.20
C SER A 145 -17.65 -0.64 6.74
N ALA A 146 -18.78 -0.63 6.04
CA ALA A 146 -19.35 -1.85 5.45
C ALA A 146 -18.41 -2.50 4.42
N THR A 147 -17.73 -1.67 3.61
CA THR A 147 -16.72 -2.15 2.65
C THR A 147 -15.52 -2.76 3.38
N ALA A 148 -15.06 -2.13 4.47
CA ALA A 148 -13.97 -2.65 5.29
C ALA A 148 -14.32 -3.99 5.94
N GLU A 149 -15.54 -4.14 6.47
CA GLU A 149 -16.03 -5.41 7.02
C GLU A 149 -16.03 -6.52 5.98
N ALA A 150 -16.47 -6.24 4.75
CA ALA A 150 -16.44 -7.20 3.66
C ALA A 150 -15.01 -7.64 3.31
N ILE A 151 -14.06 -6.70 3.25
CA ILE A 151 -12.65 -7.01 3.00
C ILE A 151 -12.08 -7.88 4.13
N LEU A 152 -12.30 -7.52 5.39
CA LEU A 152 -11.78 -8.27 6.53
C LEU A 152 -12.41 -9.66 6.63
N GLY A 153 -13.71 -9.80 6.31
CA GLY A 153 -14.37 -11.10 6.29
C GLY A 153 -13.74 -12.09 5.30
N VAL A 154 -13.24 -11.60 4.17
CA VAL A 154 -12.48 -12.42 3.21
C VAL A 154 -11.05 -12.64 3.70
N ALA A 155 -10.38 -11.60 4.16
CA ALA A 155 -8.97 -11.68 4.59
C ALA A 155 -8.75 -12.53 5.86
N ASP A 156 -9.77 -12.68 6.71
CA ASP A 156 -9.73 -13.54 7.89
C ASP A 156 -10.07 -15.01 7.58
N ASN A 157 -10.57 -15.30 6.38
CA ASN A 157 -10.76 -16.66 5.91
C ASN A 157 -9.41 -17.20 5.42
N ASP A 158 -8.82 -18.14 6.18
CA ASP A 158 -7.54 -18.75 5.83
C ASP A 158 -7.64 -19.67 4.59
N GLY A 159 -8.84 -19.94 4.10
CA GLY A 159 -9.09 -20.84 2.96
C GLY A 159 -8.76 -22.30 3.25
N ILE A 160 -8.40 -22.62 4.51
CA ILE A 160 -8.04 -23.97 4.95
C ILE A 160 -9.28 -24.66 5.52
N TRP A 161 -10.23 -23.91 6.09
CA TRP A 161 -11.43 -24.46 6.72
C TRP A 161 -12.67 -23.64 6.41
N GLU A 162 -13.76 -24.31 6.01
CA GLU A 162 -15.10 -23.72 5.94
C GLU A 162 -16.04 -24.54 6.83
N LEU A 163 -16.62 -23.91 7.86
CA LEU A 163 -17.62 -24.51 8.74
C LEU A 163 -18.99 -23.92 8.40
N SER A 164 -19.82 -24.68 7.68
CA SER A 164 -21.22 -24.34 7.42
C SER A 164 -22.14 -25.08 8.41
N LYS A 165 -23.17 -24.39 8.90
CA LYS A 165 -24.32 -25.05 9.54
C LYS A 165 -25.18 -25.72 8.47
N PRO A 166 -25.90 -26.81 8.78
CA PRO A 166 -26.94 -27.33 7.91
C PRO A 166 -28.05 -26.28 7.67
#